data_AF-A0A952GX70-F1
#
_entry.id   AF-A0A952GX70-F1
#
_cell.length_a   1.000
_cell.length_b   1.000
_cell.length_c   1.000
_cell.angle_alpha   90.00
_cell.angle_beta   90.00
_cell.angle_gamma   90.00
#
_symmetry.space_group_name_H-M   'P 1'
#
loop_
_entity.id
_entity.type
_entity.pdbx_description
1 polymer ?
#
loop_
_entity_poly.entity_id
_entity_poly.type
_entity_poly.pdbx_seq_one_letter_code
_entity_poly.pdbx_strand_id
1 'polypeptide(L)'
;YTIRNGQVVPPAQAAERRGLQPVMTLTASGGSRAVVGVNQPVNLAGNVEMPPNTGRVVKYNWTVAGADEPATIVAKPLPLVSVNRTVTFAAPGTYVIRLTVDGQRDGLVNSPNQTLLQNFKEVRVVVQ
;
A
#
# COMPACT_ATOMS: atom_id res chain seq x y z
N TYR A 1 6.81 -5.11 23.60
CA TYR A 1 5.67 -5.53 22.76
C TYR A 1 4.48 -5.67 23.68
N THR A 2 3.39 -4.94 23.43
CA THR A 2 2.19 -5.02 24.28
C THR A 2 1.06 -5.53 23.41
N ILE A 3 0.60 -6.75 23.69
CA ILE A 3 -0.53 -7.37 23.01
C ILE A 3 -1.80 -6.89 23.71
N ARG A 4 -2.68 -6.19 22.98
CA ARG A 4 -4.09 -6.03 23.35
C ARG A 4 -4.94 -6.43 22.15
N ASN A 5 -5.78 -7.45 22.34
CA ASN A 5 -6.88 -7.85 21.46
C ASN A 5 -6.54 -8.18 20.00
N GLY A 6 -5.66 -9.17 19.77
CA GLY A 6 -5.61 -9.92 18.49
C GLY A 6 -5.22 -9.13 17.23
N GLN A 7 -5.02 -7.83 17.34
CA GLN A 7 -4.59 -6.95 16.27
C GLN A 7 -3.16 -6.56 16.54
N VAL A 8 -2.23 -7.14 15.76
CA VAL A 8 -0.86 -6.66 15.72
C VAL A 8 -0.91 -5.25 15.15
N VAL A 9 -0.72 -4.25 16.01
CA VAL A 9 -0.44 -2.87 15.61
C VAL A 9 1.09 -2.78 15.56
N PRO A 10 1.73 -3.04 14.40
CA PRO A 10 3.16 -2.89 14.32
C PRO A 10 3.50 -1.39 14.47
N PRO A 11 4.63 -1.05 15.12
CA PRO A 11 4.97 0.33 15.46
C PRO A 11 4.91 1.25 14.24
N ALA A 12 4.44 2.48 14.45
CA ALA A 12 4.10 3.43 13.38
C ALA A 12 5.31 3.85 12.52
N GLN A 13 6.53 3.70 13.04
CA GLN A 13 7.76 4.13 12.38
C GLN A 13 8.58 2.93 11.91
N ALA A 14 9.10 3.01 10.68
CA ALA A 14 9.92 1.96 10.08
C ALA A 14 11.19 1.66 10.90
N ALA A 15 11.77 2.67 11.56
CA ALA A 15 12.97 2.54 12.38
C ALA A 15 12.80 1.62 13.61
N GLU A 16 11.60 1.45 14.14
CA GLU A 16 11.33 0.62 15.32
C GLU A 16 11.12 -0.86 14.96
N ARG A 17 10.90 -1.14 13.69
CA ARG A 17 10.79 -2.50 13.16
C ARG A 17 12.19 -2.96 12.80
N ARG A 18 12.84 -3.72 13.67
CA ARG A 18 14.13 -4.41 13.38
C ARG A 18 14.05 -5.44 12.23
N GLY A 19 12.97 -5.41 11.44
CA GLY A 19 12.71 -6.29 10.31
C GLY A 19 12.92 -5.57 8.99
N LEU A 20 13.16 -6.35 7.94
CA LEU A 20 13.45 -5.87 6.59
C LEU A 20 12.19 -5.42 5.82
N GLN A 21 11.00 -5.52 6.43
CA GLN A 21 9.73 -5.32 5.75
C GLN A 21 9.37 -3.83 5.61
N PRO A 22 8.86 -3.40 4.44
CA PRO A 22 8.34 -2.04 4.26
C PRO A 22 7.24 -1.71 5.27
N VAL A 23 7.16 -0.46 5.71
CA VAL A 23 6.01 0.08 6.43
C VAL A 23 5.12 0.79 5.44
N MET A 24 3.81 0.63 5.61
CA MET A 24 2.86 1.25 4.70
C MET A 24 1.56 1.63 5.38
N THR A 25 1.03 2.77 4.94
CA THR A 25 -0.31 3.26 5.24
C THR A 25 -1.11 3.33 3.95
N LEU A 26 -2.42 3.14 4.07
CA LEU A 26 -3.36 3.32 2.97
C LEU A 26 -4.65 3.90 3.54
N THR A 27 -5.17 4.93 2.89
CA THR A 27 -6.41 5.58 3.26
C THR A 27 -7.30 5.75 2.03
N ALA A 28 -8.62 5.68 2.25
CA ALA A 28 -9.66 6.04 1.31
C ALA A 28 -10.38 7.28 1.86
N SER A 29 -10.36 8.37 1.10
CA SER A 29 -10.88 9.69 1.48
C SER A 29 -10.45 10.13 2.89
N GLY A 30 -9.18 9.86 3.25
CA GLY A 30 -8.59 10.24 4.53
C GLY A 30 -8.77 9.24 5.70
N GLY A 31 -9.52 8.15 5.52
CA GLY A 31 -9.74 7.12 6.55
C GLY A 31 -9.39 5.70 6.10
N SER A 32 -9.44 4.72 7.01
CA SER A 32 -9.29 3.29 6.66
C SER A 32 -10.54 2.70 5.97
N ARG A 33 -11.66 3.44 6.03
CA ARG A 33 -12.93 3.14 5.39
C ARG A 33 -13.54 4.43 4.84
N ALA A 34 -14.07 4.39 3.63
CA ALA A 34 -14.87 5.46 3.05
C ALA A 34 -16.30 4.98 2.81
N VAL A 35 -17.26 5.90 2.96
CA VAL A 35 -18.66 5.69 2.57
C VAL A 35 -19.00 6.80 1.57
N VAL A 36 -19.37 6.43 0.35
CA VAL A 36 -19.59 7.38 -0.75
C VAL A 36 -20.83 7.02 -1.55
N GLY A 37 -21.36 8.00 -2.30
CA GLY A 37 -22.43 7.75 -3.26
C GLY A 37 -21.96 7.03 -4.51
N VAL A 38 -22.88 6.42 -5.26
CA VAL A 38 -22.60 5.92 -6.62
C VAL A 38 -21.97 7.02 -7.49
N ASN A 39 -20.94 6.66 -8.26
CA ASN A 39 -20.12 7.55 -9.10
C ASN A 39 -19.37 8.68 -8.37
N GLN A 40 -19.38 8.72 -7.03
CA GLN A 40 -18.58 9.69 -6.29
C GLN A 40 -17.09 9.28 -6.30
N PRO A 41 -16.18 10.23 -6.53
CA PRO A 41 -14.75 9.95 -6.53
C PRO A 41 -14.26 9.65 -5.11
N VAL A 42 -13.48 8.58 -4.98
CA VAL A 42 -12.76 8.21 -3.76
C VAL A 42 -11.28 8.44 -3.99
N ASN A 43 -10.68 9.31 -3.18
CA ASN A 43 -9.24 9.54 -3.22
C ASN A 43 -8.51 8.53 -2.33
N LEU A 44 -7.65 7.73 -2.94
CA LEU A 44 -6.79 6.78 -2.25
C LEU A 44 -5.42 7.41 -2.07
N ALA A 45 -4.93 7.43 -0.84
CA ALA A 45 -3.59 7.90 -0.52
C ALA A 45 -2.85 6.82 0.26
N GLY A 46 -1.74 6.36 -0.31
CA GLY A 46 -0.83 5.39 0.29
C GLY A 46 0.55 5.99 0.50
N ASN A 47 1.17 5.70 1.64
CA ASN A 47 2.54 6.07 1.91
C ASN A 47 3.35 4.83 2.30
N VAL A 48 4.50 4.65 1.68
CA VAL A 48 5.33 3.45 1.80
C VAL A 48 6.75 3.85 2.17
N GLU A 49 7.28 3.27 3.23
CA GLU A 49 8.59 3.57 3.75
C GLU A 49 9.38 2.28 4.03
N MET A 50 10.55 2.16 3.42
CA MET A 50 11.54 1.14 3.76
C MET A 50 12.27 1.56 5.04
N PRO A 51 12.48 0.66 6.01
CA PRO A 51 13.33 0.96 7.16
C PRO A 51 14.74 1.43 6.72
N PRO A 52 15.42 2.25 7.53
CA PRO A 52 16.74 2.78 7.18
C PRO A 52 17.72 1.67 6.77
N ASN A 53 18.43 1.86 5.66
CA ASN A 53 19.43 0.93 5.11
C ASN A 53 18.90 -0.48 4.74
N THR A 54 17.57 -0.65 4.61
CA THR A 54 16.98 -1.97 4.26
C THR A 54 16.58 -2.12 2.80
N GLY A 55 16.47 -1.01 2.07
CA GLY A 55 16.24 -1.01 0.64
C GLY A 55 15.45 0.17 0.12
N ARG A 56 14.92 0.01 -1.09
CA ARG A 56 14.16 1.01 -1.83
C ARG A 56 12.91 0.37 -2.41
N VAL A 57 11.82 1.12 -2.52
CA VAL A 57 10.60 0.68 -3.21
C VAL A 57 10.88 0.67 -4.72
N VAL A 58 10.65 -0.46 -5.37
CA VAL A 58 10.96 -0.65 -6.80
C VAL A 58 9.71 -0.74 -7.67
N LYS A 59 8.60 -1.23 -7.13
CA LYS A 59 7.30 -1.25 -7.82
C LYS A 59 6.13 -1.31 -6.85
N TYR A 60 4.96 -0.94 -7.34
CA TYR A 60 3.70 -1.09 -6.63
C TYR A 60 2.58 -1.44 -7.61
N ASN A 61 1.51 -2.07 -7.13
CA ASN A 61 0.31 -2.31 -7.91
C ASN A 61 -0.95 -2.13 -7.06
N TRP A 62 -2.05 -1.80 -7.73
CA TRP A 62 -3.36 -1.70 -7.14
C TRP A 62 -4.19 -2.93 -7.49
N THR A 63 -5.00 -3.39 -6.55
CA THR A 63 -6.11 -4.31 -6.80
C THR A 63 -7.39 -3.58 -6.42
N VAL A 64 -8.28 -3.33 -7.37
CA VAL A 64 -9.54 -2.61 -7.14
C VAL A 64 -10.69 -3.56 -7.44
N ALA A 65 -11.57 -3.78 -6.46
CA ALA A 65 -12.73 -4.66 -6.63
C ALA A 65 -12.38 -6.09 -7.09
N GLY A 66 -11.21 -6.60 -6.67
CA GLY A 66 -10.72 -7.92 -7.07
C GLY A 66 -10.02 -7.97 -8.43
N ALA A 67 -9.96 -6.87 -9.17
CA ALA A 67 -9.19 -6.77 -10.41
C ALA A 67 -7.80 -6.19 -10.13
N ASP A 68 -6.76 -6.96 -10.47
CA ASP A 68 -5.38 -6.49 -10.40
C ASP A 68 -5.06 -5.56 -11.57
N GLU A 69 -4.49 -4.41 -11.25
CA GLU A 69 -3.97 -3.47 -12.23
C GLU A 69 -2.50 -3.75 -12.55
N PRO A 70 -2.02 -3.31 -13.73
CA PRO A 70 -0.61 -3.41 -14.07
C PRO A 70 0.29 -2.77 -13.01
N ALA A 71 1.37 -3.46 -12.66
CA ALA A 71 2.36 -2.92 -11.74
C ALA A 71 3.02 -1.67 -12.31
N THR A 72 3.12 -0.63 -11.49
CA THR A 72 3.88 0.57 -11.79
C THR A 72 5.30 0.42 -11.27
N ILE A 73 6.28 0.55 -12.17
CA ILE A 73 7.69 0.55 -11.83
C ILE A 73 8.09 1.94 -11.32
N VAL A 74 8.74 1.99 -10.17
CA VAL A 74 9.28 3.23 -9.62
C VAL A 74 10.58 3.54 -10.35
N ALA A 75 10.52 4.48 -11.31
CA ALA A 75 11.65 4.81 -12.19
C ALA A 75 12.93 5.22 -11.42
N LYS A 76 12.77 5.88 -10.28
CA LYS A 76 13.85 6.18 -9.34
C LYS A 76 13.52 5.56 -7.99
N PRO A 77 14.04 4.36 -7.68
CA PRO A 77 13.77 3.70 -6.41
C PRO A 77 14.19 4.56 -5.23
N LEU A 78 13.24 4.80 -4.33
CA LEU A 78 13.38 5.62 -3.14
C LEU A 78 13.00 4.82 -1.89
N PRO A 79 13.59 5.14 -0.73
CA PRO A 79 13.19 4.53 0.54
C PRO A 79 11.78 4.96 0.95
N LEU A 80 11.30 6.13 0.50
CA LEU A 80 9.97 6.66 0.79
C LEU A 80 9.24 6.96 -0.52
N VAL A 81 8.03 6.42 -0.68
CA VAL A 81 7.18 6.64 -1.85
C VAL A 81 5.75 6.93 -1.40
N SER A 82 5.19 8.02 -1.91
CA SER A 82 3.78 8.35 -1.75
C SER A 82 3.05 8.06 -3.06
N VAL A 83 1.94 7.34 -2.99
CA VAL A 83 1.11 6.98 -4.14
C VAL A 83 -0.31 7.50 -3.93
N ASN A 84 -0.89 8.10 -4.95
CA ASN A 84 -2.26 8.58 -4.92
C ASN A 84 -3.03 8.04 -6.12
N ARG A 85 -4.32 7.75 -5.92
CA ARG A 85 -5.20 7.26 -6.97
C ARG A 85 -6.64 7.65 -6.70
N THR A 86 -7.35 8.12 -7.72
CA THR A 86 -8.80 8.34 -7.64
C THR A 86 -9.54 7.19 -8.32
N VAL A 87 -10.55 6.65 -7.66
CA VAL A 87 -11.43 5.61 -8.21
C VAL A 87 -12.91 5.99 -8.05
N THR A 88 -13.76 5.49 -8.94
CA THR A 88 -15.22 5.64 -8.88
C THR A 88 -15.87 4.27 -9.02
N PHE A 89 -17.08 4.14 -8.47
CA PHE A 89 -17.84 2.89 -8.51
C PHE A 89 -19.25 3.15 -9.03
N ALA A 90 -19.62 2.44 -10.10
CA ALA A 90 -20.89 2.64 -10.79
C ALA A 90 -22.08 1.88 -10.18
N ALA A 91 -21.82 0.97 -9.23
CA ALA A 91 -22.85 0.19 -8.55
C ALA A 91 -22.70 0.30 -7.03
N PRO A 92 -23.80 0.22 -6.27
CA PRO A 92 -23.75 0.11 -4.83
C PRO A 92 -23.11 -1.22 -4.43
N GLY A 93 -22.38 -1.22 -3.32
CA GLY A 93 -21.66 -2.40 -2.86
C GLY A 93 -20.50 -2.08 -1.92
N THR A 94 -19.85 -3.13 -1.43
CA THR A 94 -18.61 -3.01 -0.66
C THR A 94 -17.44 -3.43 -1.53
N TYR A 95 -16.51 -2.52 -1.75
CA TYR A 95 -15.32 -2.71 -2.55
C TYR A 95 -14.08 -2.74 -1.65
N VAL A 96 -13.27 -3.79 -1.80
CA VAL A 96 -11.94 -3.87 -1.19
C VAL A 96 -10.92 -3.34 -2.19
N ILE A 97 -10.05 -2.48 -1.71
CA ILE A 97 -8.95 -1.91 -2.49
C ILE A 97 -7.66 -2.27 -1.78
N ARG A 98 -6.75 -2.93 -2.51
CA ARG A 98 -5.42 -3.32 -2.03
C ARG A 98 -4.36 -2.49 -2.74
N LEU A 99 -3.39 -2.01 -1.97
CA LEU A 99 -2.10 -1.54 -2.47
C LEU A 99 -1.07 -2.60 -2.10
N THR A 100 -0.36 -3.14 -3.09
CA THR A 100 0.78 -4.04 -2.89
C THR A 100 2.04 -3.32 -3.34
N VAL A 101 3.10 -3.44 -2.56
CA VAL A 101 4.38 -2.76 -2.79
C VAL A 101 5.51 -3.76 -2.66
N ASP A 102 6.50 -3.62 -3.52
CA ASP A 102 7.71 -4.44 -3.47
C ASP A 102 8.93 -3.54 -3.26
N GLY A 103 9.64 -3.80 -2.16
CA GLY A 103 10.96 -3.25 -1.90
C GLY A 103 12.07 -4.16 -2.40
N GLN A 104 13.24 -3.60 -2.70
CA GLN A 104 14.46 -4.35 -2.97
C GLN A 104 15.65 -3.64 -2.32
N ARG A 105 16.59 -4.42 -1.77
CA ARG A 105 17.71 -3.95 -0.96
C ARG A 105 18.58 -2.87 -1.64
N ASP A 106 18.85 -3.02 -2.93
CA ASP A 106 19.76 -2.17 -3.69
C ASP A 106 19.02 -1.21 -4.64
N GLY A 107 17.68 -1.27 -4.66
CA GLY A 107 16.84 -0.58 -5.64
C GLY A 107 17.04 -1.05 -7.08
N LEU A 108 17.51 -2.27 -7.31
CA LEU A 108 17.58 -2.82 -8.65
C LEU A 108 16.15 -3.10 -9.14
N VAL A 109 15.88 -2.80 -10.39
CA VAL A 109 14.60 -3.10 -11.07
C VAL A 109 14.85 -4.24 -12.07
N ASN A 110 14.02 -5.27 -12.08
CA ASN A 110 14.05 -6.37 -13.07
C ASN A 110 15.35 -7.21 -13.13
N SER A 111 16.10 -7.35 -12.03
CA SER A 111 17.24 -8.27 -11.98
C SER A 111 16.77 -9.72 -11.71
N PRO A 112 17.32 -10.72 -12.43
CA PRO A 112 16.87 -12.11 -12.35
C PRO A 112 17.05 -12.77 -10.97
N ASN A 113 17.87 -12.19 -10.08
CA ASN A 113 18.14 -12.71 -8.73
C ASN A 113 17.57 -11.82 -7.61
N GLN A 114 16.45 -11.13 -7.86
CA GLN A 114 15.85 -10.23 -6.86
C GLN A 114 15.00 -10.97 -5.83
N THR A 115 15.41 -10.89 -4.56
CA THR A 115 14.49 -11.09 -3.44
C THR A 115 13.70 -9.81 -3.21
N LEU A 116 12.38 -9.87 -3.44
CA LEU A 116 11.47 -8.74 -3.20
C LEU A 116 10.93 -8.77 -1.77
N LEU A 117 10.93 -7.60 -1.15
CA LEU A 117 10.39 -7.33 0.17
C LEU A 117 8.97 -6.82 -0.02
N GLN A 118 8.05 -7.77 -0.18
CA GLN A 118 6.66 -7.45 -0.44
C GLN A 118 5.93 -7.04 0.85
N ASN A 119 5.06 -6.05 0.74
CA ASN A 119 4.03 -5.75 1.73
C ASN A 119 2.74 -5.29 1.04
N PHE A 120 1.60 -5.37 1.73
CA PHE A 120 0.33 -4.85 1.23
C PHE A 120 -0.54 -4.24 2.33
N LYS A 121 -1.44 -3.35 1.93
CA LYS A 121 -2.52 -2.80 2.77
C LYS A 121 -3.81 -2.74 2.00
N GLU A 122 -4.90 -2.83 2.76
CA GLU A 122 -6.24 -2.81 2.23
C GLU A 122 -7.08 -1.74 2.91
N VAL A 123 -8.01 -1.17 2.16
CA VAL A 123 -9.08 -0.29 2.64
C VAL A 123 -10.41 -0.74 2.07
N ARG A 124 -11.49 -0.40 2.75
CA ARG A 124 -12.85 -0.71 2.33
C ARG A 124 -13.59 0.55 1.91
N VAL A 125 -14.23 0.51 0.76
CA VAL A 125 -15.14 1.55 0.28
C VAL A 125 -16.54 0.97 0.24
N VAL A 126 -17.47 1.62 0.92
CA VAL A 126 -18.90 1.28 0.86
C VAL A 126 -19.59 2.31 -0.02
N VAL A 127 -20.28 1.82 -1.04
CA VAL A 127 -20.99 2.63 -2.03
C VAL A 127 -22.48 2.39 -1.82
N GLN A 128 -23.23 3.47 -1.62
CA GLN A 128 -24.67 3.47 -1.38
C GLN A 128 -25.40 4.51 -2.22
#